data_AF-A0A3S4M7F2-F1
#
_entry.id   AF-A0A3S4M7F2-F1
#
_cell.length_a   1.000
_cell.length_b   1.000
_cell.length_c   1.000
_cell.angle_alpha   90.00
_cell.angle_beta   90.00
_cell.angle_gamma   90.00
#
_symmetry.space_group_name_H-M   'P 1'
#
loop_
_entity.id
_entity.type
_entity.pdbx_description
1 polymer ?
#
loop_
_entity_poly.entity_id
_entity_poly.type
_entity_poly.pdbx_seq_one_letter_code
_entity_poly.pdbx_strand_id
1 'polypeptide(L)'
;MRLLPVVAAVTAAFLVVACSTPVPPRGVTVVTDFDARRYMGTWYEIARFDHRFESGLEKVTTTYSLRDDGGLTSSTKATTRTGACGRKQKGKPGLRAPPAAPR
;
A
#
# COMPACT_ATOMS: atom_id res chain seq x y z
N MET A 1 -6.23 41.24 -21.18
CA MET A 1 -7.22 40.17 -20.89
C MET A 1 -6.68 38.73 -21.00
N ARG A 2 -5.35 38.51 -21.05
CA ARG A 2 -4.76 37.14 -21.12
C ARG A 2 -4.20 36.61 -19.79
N LEU A 3 -4.16 37.43 -18.72
CA LEU A 3 -3.66 37.01 -17.41
C LEU A 3 -4.66 36.15 -16.62
N LEU A 4 -5.97 36.41 -16.75
CA LEU A 4 -7.00 35.66 -16.02
C LEU A 4 -6.97 34.14 -16.26
N PRO A 5 -6.87 33.63 -17.51
CA PRO A 5 -6.80 32.19 -17.76
C PRO A 5 -5.47 31.58 -17.26
N VAL A 6 -4.37 32.36 -17.27
CA VAL A 6 -3.07 31.92 -16.76
C VAL A 6 -3.12 31.75 -15.24
N VAL A 7 -3.71 32.72 -14.51
CA VAL A 7 -3.88 32.63 -13.06
C VAL A 7 -4.80 31.45 -12.67
N ALA A 8 -5.88 31.23 -13.42
CA ALA A 8 -6.78 30.10 -13.20
C ALA A 8 -6.07 28.75 -13.43
N ALA A 9 -5.29 28.63 -14.51
CA ALA A 9 -4.52 27.43 -14.82
C ALA A 9 -3.45 27.14 -13.77
N VAL A 10 -2.73 28.16 -13.29
CA VAL A 10 -1.73 28.01 -12.22
C VAL A 10 -2.39 27.57 -10.91
N THR A 11 -3.50 28.21 -10.53
CA THR A 11 -4.23 27.84 -9.30
C THR A 11 -4.73 26.40 -9.36
N ALA A 12 -5.29 25.98 -10.50
CA ALA A 12 -5.74 24.61 -10.72
C ALA A 12 -4.57 23.61 -10.65
N ALA A 13 -3.41 23.94 -11.25
CA ALA A 13 -2.22 23.09 -11.18
C ALA A 13 -1.71 22.90 -9.74
N PHE A 14 -1.71 23.97 -8.93
CA PHE A 14 -1.33 23.89 -7.51
C PHE A 14 -2.30 23.03 -6.68
N LEU A 15 -3.60 23.08 -6.95
CA LEU A 15 -4.60 22.26 -6.25
C LEU A 15 -4.43 20.76 -6.54
N VAL A 16 -3.98 20.39 -7.73
CA VAL A 16 -3.78 18.97 -8.12
C VAL A 16 -2.55 18.35 -7.42
N VAL A 17 -1.53 19.15 -7.11
CA VAL A 17 -0.30 18.66 -6.46
C VAL A 17 -0.49 18.39 -4.96
N ALA A 18 -1.49 18.99 -4.31
CA ALA A 18 -1.72 18.89 -2.87
C ALA A 18 -2.20 17.50 -2.37
N CYS A 19 -2.71 16.64 -3.25
CA CYS A 19 -3.29 15.34 -2.86
C CYS A 19 -2.27 14.21 -2.66
N SER A 20 -0.97 14.46 -2.87
CA SER A 20 0.06 13.42 -2.89
C SER A 20 1.17 13.71 -1.88
N THR A 21 0.92 13.55 -0.59
CA THR A 21 1.98 13.64 0.41
C THR A 21 2.49 12.24 0.78
N PRO A 22 3.72 11.87 0.39
CA PRO A 22 4.31 10.57 0.76
C PRO A 22 4.86 10.59 2.20
N VAL A 23 4.49 11.60 3.01
CA VAL A 23 5.05 11.83 4.34
C VAL A 23 4.18 11.12 5.36
N PRO A 24 4.74 10.23 6.19
CA PRO A 24 4.03 9.60 7.29
C PRO A 24 3.45 10.64 8.27
N PRO A 25 2.33 10.34 8.95
CA PRO A 25 1.81 11.19 10.02
C PRO A 25 2.88 11.46 11.10
N ARG A 26 2.77 12.61 11.77
CA ARG A 26 3.68 12.96 12.89
C ARG A 26 3.69 11.84 13.94
N GLY A 27 4.88 11.44 14.36
CA GLY A 27 5.08 10.35 15.33
C GLY A 27 5.16 8.95 14.73
N VAL A 28 4.98 8.78 13.41
CA VAL A 28 5.16 7.49 12.72
C VAL A 28 6.57 7.43 12.14
N THR A 29 7.34 6.43 12.57
CA THR A 29 8.68 6.15 12.02
C THR A 29 8.61 5.00 11.03
N VAL A 30 9.19 5.19 9.83
CA VAL A 30 9.24 4.17 8.77
C VAL A 30 10.61 3.51 8.76
N VAL A 31 10.66 2.21 8.46
CA VAL A 31 11.92 1.48 8.27
C VAL A 31 12.62 1.98 7.01
N THR A 32 13.82 2.53 7.15
CA THR A 32 14.58 3.16 6.05
C THR A 32 15.34 2.16 5.20
N ASP A 33 15.94 1.13 5.81
CA ASP A 33 16.75 0.11 5.13
C ASP A 33 15.90 -1.12 4.80
N PHE A 34 14.76 -0.88 4.15
CA PHE A 34 13.80 -1.93 3.81
C PHE A 34 14.31 -2.83 2.67
N ASP A 35 14.64 -4.09 3.00
CA ASP A 35 14.96 -5.11 2.01
C ASP A 35 13.68 -5.86 1.57
N ALA A 36 13.18 -5.49 0.39
CA ALA A 36 12.00 -6.11 -0.20
C ALA A 36 12.14 -7.61 -0.41
N ARG A 37 13.35 -8.14 -0.69
CA ARG A 37 13.54 -9.58 -0.94
C ARG A 37 13.32 -10.38 0.34
N ARG A 38 13.79 -9.86 1.48
CA ARG A 38 13.60 -10.46 2.81
C ARG A 38 12.16 -10.38 3.31
N TYR A 39 11.38 -9.43 2.79
CA TYR A 39 9.97 -9.26 3.13
C TYR A 39 9.03 -10.25 2.41
N MET A 40 9.55 -11.00 1.43
CA MET A 40 8.72 -11.86 0.58
C MET A 40 8.22 -13.10 1.33
N GLY A 41 7.21 -13.75 0.75
CA GLY A 41 6.59 -14.93 1.36
C GLY A 41 5.35 -14.58 2.15
N THR A 42 4.94 -15.48 3.04
CA THR A 42 3.65 -15.45 3.71
C THR A 42 3.75 -14.88 5.11
N TRP A 43 2.95 -13.84 5.36
CA TRP A 43 2.74 -13.22 6.66
C TRP A 43 1.41 -13.68 7.25
N TYR A 44 1.42 -13.97 8.54
CA TYR A 44 0.23 -14.31 9.30
C TYR A 44 -0.23 -13.09 10.07
N GLU A 45 -1.52 -12.76 9.95
CA GLU A 45 -2.09 -11.67 10.73
C GLU A 45 -2.28 -12.11 12.17
N ILE A 46 -1.52 -11.51 13.08
CA ILE A 46 -1.57 -11.81 14.52
C ILE A 46 -2.63 -10.94 15.22
N ALA A 47 -2.73 -9.68 14.81
CA ALA A 47 -3.70 -8.72 15.32
C ALA A 47 -3.96 -7.61 14.28
N ARG A 48 -5.14 -7.00 14.35
CA ARG A 48 -5.53 -5.83 13.55
C ARG A 48 -6.47 -4.93 14.32
N PHE A 49 -6.60 -3.68 13.89
CA PHE A 49 -7.73 -2.84 14.27
C PHE A 49 -8.97 -3.25 13.50
N ASP A 50 -10.13 -3.21 14.16
CA ASP A 50 -11.38 -3.64 13.55
C ASP A 50 -11.84 -2.65 12.48
N HIS A 51 -11.85 -3.13 11.24
CA HIS A 51 -12.36 -2.40 10.10
C HIS A 51 -13.43 -3.24 9.39
N ARG A 52 -14.51 -2.58 8.95
CA ARG A 52 -15.70 -3.24 8.39
C ARG A 52 -15.41 -4.18 7.21
N PHE A 53 -14.39 -3.90 6.42
CA PHE A 53 -14.03 -4.71 5.24
C PHE A 53 -13.34 -6.04 5.62
N GLU A 54 -12.78 -6.13 6.82
CA GLU A 54 -12.14 -7.33 7.35
C GLU A 54 -12.99 -8.06 8.40
N SER A 55 -14.14 -7.51 8.79
CA SER A 55 -14.99 -8.09 9.82
C SER A 55 -15.41 -9.54 9.49
N GLY A 56 -15.32 -10.40 10.51
CA GLY A 56 -15.62 -11.82 10.42
C GLY A 56 -14.56 -12.68 9.70
N LEU A 57 -13.45 -12.08 9.25
CA LEU A 57 -12.31 -12.83 8.71
C LEU A 57 -11.43 -13.39 9.82
N GLU A 58 -11.07 -14.66 9.67
CA GLU A 58 -10.17 -15.42 10.53
C GLU A 58 -9.05 -16.05 9.70
N LYS A 59 -7.95 -16.45 10.37
CA LYS A 59 -6.79 -17.11 9.77
C LYS A 59 -6.25 -16.36 8.54
N VAL A 60 -6.20 -15.04 8.64
CA VAL A 60 -5.78 -14.17 7.55
C VAL A 60 -4.29 -14.34 7.28
N THR A 61 -3.94 -14.57 6.03
CA THR A 61 -2.56 -14.64 5.55
C THR A 61 -2.38 -13.75 4.34
N THR A 62 -1.24 -13.06 4.26
CA THR A 62 -0.87 -12.23 3.10
C THR A 62 0.47 -12.70 2.56
N THR A 63 0.47 -13.11 1.29
CA THR A 63 1.70 -13.48 0.59
C THR A 63 2.17 -12.34 -0.30
N TYR A 64 3.41 -11.89 -0.10
CA TYR A 64 4.07 -10.91 -0.95
C TYR A 64 4.98 -11.57 -1.97
N SER A 65 4.93 -11.09 -3.20
CA SER A 65 5.82 -11.49 -4.29
C SER A 65 6.35 -10.28 -5.05
N LEU A 66 7.57 -10.39 -5.56
CA LEU A 66 8.21 -9.37 -6.38
C LEU A 66 7.64 -9.38 -7.80
N ARG A 67 7.54 -8.21 -8.42
CA ARG A 67 7.15 -8.01 -9.82
C ARG A 67 8.37 -7.64 -10.65
N ASP A 68 8.30 -7.87 -11.96
CA ASP A 68 9.41 -7.61 -12.88
C ASP A 68 9.82 -6.13 -12.95
N ASP A 69 8.89 -5.21 -12.67
CA ASP A 69 9.13 -3.76 -12.61
C ASP A 69 9.69 -3.28 -11.25
N GLY A 70 10.06 -4.20 -10.36
CA GLY A 70 10.60 -3.92 -9.03
C GLY A 70 9.55 -3.54 -7.97
N GLY A 71 8.25 -3.59 -8.30
CA GLY A 71 7.19 -3.41 -7.30
C GLY A 71 6.74 -4.72 -6.67
N LEU A 72 5.74 -4.62 -5.80
CA LEU A 72 5.24 -5.75 -5.02
C LEU A 72 3.81 -6.12 -5.41
N THR A 73 3.49 -7.41 -5.36
CA THR A 73 2.11 -7.92 -5.38
C THR A 73 1.79 -8.47 -4.00
N SER A 74 0.59 -8.20 -3.50
CA SER A 74 0.07 -8.86 -2.31
C SER A 74 -1.13 -9.75 -2.66
N SER A 75 -1.20 -10.93 -2.05
CA SER A 75 -2.36 -11.80 -2.15
C SER A 75 -2.78 -12.25 -0.76
N THR A 76 -3.99 -11.88 -0.36
CA THR A 76 -4.54 -12.17 0.96
C THR A 76 -5.56 -13.30 0.85
N LYS A 77 -5.49 -14.24 1.79
CA LYS A 77 -6.44 -15.34 1.97
C LYS A 77 -6.97 -15.30 3.39
N ALA A 78 -8.27 -15.47 3.54
CA ALA A 78 -8.92 -15.53 4.84
C ALA A 78 -10.10 -16.52 4.82
N THR A 79 -10.41 -17.07 5.98
CA THR A 79 -11.60 -17.90 6.22
C THR A 79 -12.62 -17.13 7.06
N THR A 80 -13.83 -17.67 7.20
CA THR A 80 -14.86 -17.13 8.11
C THR A 80 -15.20 -18.16 9.17
N ARG A 81 -15.66 -17.72 10.34
CA ARG A 81 -16.01 -18.58 11.49
C ARG A 81 -17.03 -19.67 11.15
N THR A 82 -17.93 -19.41 10.20
CA THR A 82 -18.98 -20.34 9.75
C THR A 82 -18.48 -21.35 8.72
N GLY A 83 -17.19 -21.35 8.36
CA GLY A 83 -16.62 -22.26 7.36
C GLY A 83 -17.03 -21.94 5.92
N ALA A 84 -17.77 -20.85 5.67
CA ALA A 84 -18.15 -20.46 4.32
C ALA A 84 -16.91 -20.00 3.51
N CYS A 85 -16.89 -20.44 2.25
CA CYS A 85 -15.81 -20.38 1.26
C CYS A 85 -14.92 -19.12 1.36
N GLY A 86 -13.61 -19.32 1.39
CA GLY A 86 -12.62 -18.30 1.71
C GLY A 86 -12.66 -17.07 0.80
N ARG A 87 -12.43 -15.89 1.38
CA ARG A 87 -12.25 -14.64 0.61
C ARG A 87 -10.80 -14.52 0.17
N LYS A 88 -10.60 -14.17 -1.10
CA LYS A 88 -9.29 -13.84 -1.69
C LYS A 88 -9.31 -12.39 -2.15
N GLN A 89 -8.28 -11.64 -1.75
CA GLN A 89 -8.06 -10.28 -2.22
C GLN A 89 -6.66 -10.20 -2.83
N LYS A 90 -6.55 -9.54 -3.98
CA LYS A 90 -5.25 -9.22 -4.60
C LYS A 90 -5.07 -7.71 -4.57
N GLY A 91 -3.90 -7.27 -4.13
CA GLY A 91 -3.50 -5.87 -4.11
C GLY A 91 -2.20 -5.66 -4.89
N LYS A 92 -2.01 -4.44 -5.39
CA LYS A 92 -0.73 -3.95 -5.89
C LYS A 92 -0.29 -2.79 -4.97
N PRO A 93 0.39 -3.08 -3.86
CA PRO A 93 0.91 -2.02 -3.01
C PRO A 93 1.88 -1.15 -3.81
N GLY A 94 1.78 0.16 -3.65
CA GLY A 94 2.75 1.12 -4.18
C GLY A 94 4.10 1.09 -3.43
N LEU A 95 4.47 -0.03 -2.80
CA LEU A 95 5.85 -0.21 -2.33
C LEU A 95 6.73 -0.48 -3.56
N ARG A 96 7.40 0.57 -4.04
CA ARG A 96 8.62 0.38 -4.82
C ARG A 96 9.71 0.02 -3.84
N ALA A 97 10.45 -1.07 -4.10
CA ALA A 97 11.73 -1.24 -3.44
C ALA A 97 12.55 0.04 -3.67
N PRO A 98 13.27 0.57 -2.65
CA PRO A 98 14.22 1.63 -2.91
C PRO A 98 15.16 1.17 -4.02
N PRO A 99 15.59 2.06 -4.94
CA PRO A 99 16.54 1.68 -5.97
C PRO A 99 17.74 1.05 -5.29
N ALA A 100 18.18 -0.11 -5.80
CA ALA A 100 19.33 -0.82 -5.25
C ALA A 100 20.50 0.16 -5.13
N ALA A 101 20.98 0.38 -3.90
CA ALA A 101 22.16 1.19 -3.69
C ALA A 101 23.30 0.60 -4.54
N PRO A 102 24.04 1.42 -5.30
CA PRO A 102 25.23 0.94 -5.97
C PRO A 102 26.20 0.40 -4.92
N ARG A 103 26.76 -0.78 -5.18
CA ARG A 103 27.81 -1.39 -4.35
C ARG A 103 29.06 -0.54 -4.33
#